data_AF-A0A7K0PGR6-F1
#
_entry.id   AF-A0A7K0PGR6-F1
#
_cell.length_a   1.000
_cell.length_b   1.000
_cell.length_c   1.000
_cell.angle_alpha   90.00
_cell.angle_beta   90.00
_cell.angle_gamma   90.00
#
_symmetry.space_group_name_H-M   'P 1'
#
loop_
_entity.id
_entity.type
_entity.pdbx_description
1 polymer ?
#
loop_
_entity_poly.entity_id
_entity_poly.type
_entity_poly.pdbx_seq_one_letter_code
_entity_poly.pdbx_strand_id
1 'polypeptide(L)'
;MARGGKRPGAGRKQGSATRRTRQIAEKAAAEGITPLEVILGAMRHHWAADRFDEAAGFAKDAAPYMHPRLAAVQHTGRDGGPIAVADLSRLSNDQLATLEAVFGPLAGSGDDDEGDPGGEGPTAG
;
A
#
# COMPACT_ATOMS: atom_id res chain seq x y z
N MET A 1 41.95 5.66 -4.26
CA MET A 1 41.61 4.48 -3.42
C MET A 1 40.39 3.79 -4.00
N ALA A 2 40.49 2.54 -4.45
CA ALA A 2 39.39 1.81 -5.07
C ALA A 2 38.41 1.27 -4.00
N ARG A 3 37.13 1.65 -4.07
CA ARG A 3 36.10 1.19 -3.13
C ARG A 3 35.72 -0.26 -3.43
N GLY A 4 35.58 -1.07 -2.38
CA GLY A 4 35.32 -2.51 -2.48
C GLY A 4 34.05 -2.83 -3.29
N GLY A 5 34.24 -3.44 -4.46
CA GLY A 5 33.16 -3.97 -5.28
C GLY A 5 32.57 -5.27 -4.74
N LYS A 6 31.37 -5.61 -5.21
CA LYS A 6 30.66 -6.86 -4.89
C LYS A 6 31.54 -8.07 -5.23
N ARG A 7 32.01 -8.80 -4.21
CA ARG A 7 32.71 -10.08 -4.41
C ARG A 7 31.69 -11.21 -4.59
N PRO A 8 32.02 -12.29 -5.31
CA PRO A 8 31.20 -13.50 -5.33
C PRO A 8 30.98 -13.99 -3.89
N GLY A 9 29.71 -14.06 -3.44
CA GLY A 9 29.35 -14.39 -2.06
C GLY A 9 29.32 -13.21 -1.07
N ALA A 10 29.60 -11.99 -1.51
CA ALA A 10 29.41 -10.79 -0.68
C ALA A 10 27.93 -10.40 -0.59
N GLY A 11 27.43 -10.25 0.63
CA GLY A 11 26.06 -9.86 0.92
C GLY A 11 25.49 -10.61 2.13
N ARG A 12 24.36 -10.11 2.65
CA ARG A 12 23.60 -10.82 3.70
C ARG A 12 22.97 -12.06 3.06
N LYS A 13 23.17 -13.24 3.66
CA LYS A 13 22.51 -14.48 3.21
C LYS A 13 20.99 -14.27 3.17
N GLN A 14 20.38 -14.52 2.01
CA GLN A 14 18.95 -14.32 1.79
C GLN A 14 18.14 -15.18 2.78
N GLY A 15 17.22 -14.55 3.52
CA GLY A 15 16.20 -15.24 4.32
C GLY A 15 16.63 -15.82 5.68
N SER A 16 17.91 -15.79 6.08
CA SER A 16 18.34 -16.35 7.37
C SER A 16 17.73 -15.63 8.57
N ALA A 17 17.77 -14.29 8.58
CA ALA A 17 17.15 -13.49 9.62
C ALA A 17 15.62 -13.61 9.58
N THR A 18 15.03 -13.62 8.39
CA THR A 18 13.57 -13.77 8.18
C THR A 18 13.04 -15.12 8.68
N ARG A 19 13.80 -16.22 8.50
CA ARG A 19 13.43 -17.55 8.99
C ARG A 19 13.43 -17.62 10.52
N ARG A 20 14.46 -17.06 11.17
CA ARG A 20 14.54 -17.02 12.63
C ARG A 20 13.42 -16.16 13.24
N THR A 21 13.14 -14.99 12.66
CA THR A 21 12.04 -14.14 13.10
C THR A 21 10.69 -14.83 12.96
N ARG A 22 10.46 -15.54 11.84
CA ARG A 22 9.22 -16.31 11.63
C ARG A 22 9.06 -17.41 12.66
N GLN A 23 10.10 -18.18 12.96
CA GLN A 23 10.06 -19.24 13.97
C GLN A 23 9.74 -18.70 15.38
N ILE A 24 10.24 -17.52 15.73
CA ILE A 24 9.91 -16.87 17.01
C ILE A 24 8.44 -16.47 17.03
N ALA A 25 7.92 -15.89 15.96
CA ALA A 25 6.51 -15.53 15.85
C ALA A 25 5.59 -16.76 15.91
N GLU A 26 5.93 -17.84 15.21
CA GLU A 26 5.20 -19.12 15.24
C GLU A 26 5.19 -19.73 16.65
N LYS A 27 6.32 -19.68 17.37
CA LYS A 27 6.40 -20.14 18.76
C LYS A 27 5.54 -19.29 19.69
N ALA A 28 5.61 -17.97 19.59
CA ALA A 28 4.78 -17.07 20.40
C ALA A 28 3.29 -17.29 20.15
N ALA A 29 2.89 -17.56 18.90
CA ALA A 29 1.53 -17.93 18.54
C ALA A 29 1.12 -19.30 19.13
N ALA A 30 2.04 -20.28 19.15
CA ALA A 30 1.78 -21.59 19.74
C ALA A 30 1.71 -21.55 21.29
N GLU A 31 2.49 -20.67 21.92
CA GLU A 31 2.48 -20.42 23.37
C GLU A 31 1.26 -19.60 23.83
N GLY A 32 0.47 -19.07 22.88
CA GLY A 32 -0.81 -18.39 23.13
C GLY A 32 -0.70 -16.94 23.58
N ILE A 33 0.51 -16.36 23.54
CA ILE A 33 0.74 -14.95 23.84
C ILE A 33 1.51 -14.31 22.68
N THR A 34 0.77 -13.76 21.72
CA THR A 34 1.30 -12.90 20.67
C THR A 34 1.25 -11.43 21.11
N PRO A 35 2.05 -10.55 20.47
CA PRO A 35 1.96 -9.12 20.71
C PRO A 35 0.54 -8.54 20.56
N LEU A 36 -0.26 -9.08 19.64
CA LEU A 36 -1.64 -8.63 19.45
C LEU A 36 -2.51 -8.98 20.67
N GLU A 37 -2.40 -10.20 21.21
CA GLU A 37 -3.14 -10.58 22.41
C GLU A 37 -2.74 -9.72 23.62
N VAL A 38 -1.46 -9.38 23.76
CA VAL A 38 -0.99 -8.50 24.84
C VAL A 38 -1.64 -7.12 24.75
N ILE A 39 -1.63 -6.50 23.56
CA ILE A 39 -2.23 -5.17 23.35
C ILE A 39 -3.74 -5.22 23.58
N LEU A 40 -4.43 -6.25 23.07
CA LEU A 40 -5.87 -6.42 23.28
C LEU A 40 -6.23 -6.70 24.74
N GLY A 41 -5.41 -7.47 25.45
CA GLY A 41 -5.59 -7.75 26.87
C GLY A 41 -5.43 -6.49 27.73
N ALA A 42 -4.38 -5.70 27.48
CA ALA A 42 -4.19 -4.41 28.12
C ALA A 42 -5.36 -3.47 27.82
N MET A 43 -5.72 -3.30 26.54
CA MET A 43 -6.86 -2.48 26.13
C MET A 43 -8.14 -2.84 26.90
N ARG A 44 -8.49 -4.13 27.00
CA ARG A 44 -9.67 -4.62 27.73
C ARG A 44 -9.57 -4.36 29.24
N HIS A 45 -8.41 -4.55 29.84
CA HIS A 45 -8.19 -4.28 31.26
C HIS A 45 -8.41 -2.80 31.59
N HIS A 46 -7.87 -1.90 30.77
CA HIS A 46 -8.03 -0.46 30.95
C HIS A 46 -9.46 0.01 30.64
N TRP A 47 -10.12 -0.58 29.64
CA TRP A 47 -11.52 -0.34 29.34
C TRP A 47 -12.44 -0.73 30.51
N ALA A 48 -12.25 -1.91 31.09
CA ALA A 48 -13.04 -2.38 32.23
C ALA A 48 -12.80 -1.56 33.52
N ALA A 49 -11.73 -0.78 33.57
CA ALA A 49 -11.40 0.11 34.69
C ALA A 49 -11.79 1.58 34.43
N ASP A 50 -12.61 1.85 33.40
CA ASP A 50 -13.01 3.19 32.94
C ASP A 50 -11.83 4.13 32.62
N ARG A 51 -10.64 3.58 32.35
CA ARG A 51 -9.43 4.33 31.93
C ARG A 51 -9.40 4.43 30.41
N PHE A 52 -10.35 5.16 29.85
CA PHE A 52 -10.57 5.22 28.40
C PHE A 52 -9.40 5.81 27.61
N ASP A 53 -8.69 6.81 28.15
CA ASP A 53 -7.53 7.40 27.47
C ASP A 53 -6.40 6.39 27.27
N GLU A 54 -6.14 5.57 28.29
CA GLU A 54 -5.14 4.50 28.23
C GLU A 54 -5.60 3.38 27.29
N ALA A 55 -6.88 3.00 27.35
CA ALA A 55 -7.47 2.03 26.43
C ALA A 55 -7.39 2.50 24.96
N ALA A 56 -7.61 3.79 24.70
CA ALA A 56 -7.50 4.39 23.37
C ALA A 56 -6.06 4.33 22.81
N GLY A 57 -5.05 4.48 23.69
CA GLY A 57 -3.64 4.28 23.32
C GLY A 57 -3.38 2.88 22.77
N PHE A 58 -3.81 1.84 23.50
CA PHE A 58 -3.68 0.45 23.03
C PHE A 58 -4.53 0.15 21.80
N ALA A 59 -5.71 0.76 21.67
CA ALA A 59 -6.56 0.61 20.49
C ALA A 59 -5.87 1.14 19.23
N LYS A 60 -5.17 2.28 19.32
CA LYS A 60 -4.37 2.83 18.21
C LYS A 60 -3.26 1.89 17.77
N ASP A 61 -2.59 1.24 18.72
CA ASP A 61 -1.51 0.30 18.42
C ASP A 61 -2.04 -1.00 17.78
N ALA A 62 -3.26 -1.44 18.16
CA ALA A 62 -3.92 -2.60 17.57
C ALA A 62 -4.52 -2.32 16.19
N ALA A 63 -4.88 -1.07 15.88
CA ALA A 63 -5.62 -0.69 14.68
C ALA A 63 -5.00 -1.19 13.35
N PRO A 64 -3.67 -1.15 13.11
CA PRO A 64 -3.07 -1.62 11.86
C PRO A 64 -3.29 -3.12 11.58
N TYR A 65 -3.52 -3.91 12.63
CA TYR A 65 -3.71 -5.35 12.55
C TYR A 65 -5.18 -5.75 12.45
N MET A 66 -6.09 -4.89 12.89
CA MET A 66 -7.54 -5.14 12.93
C MET A 66 -8.31 -4.43 11.82
N HIS A 67 -7.79 -3.29 11.36
CA HIS A 67 -8.41 -2.44 10.35
C HIS A 67 -7.45 -2.32 9.17
N PRO A 68 -7.63 -3.13 8.10
CA PRO A 68 -6.84 -2.98 6.88
C PRO A 68 -6.87 -1.52 6.45
N ARG A 69 -5.70 -0.89 6.34
CA ARG A 69 -5.62 0.43 5.73
C ARG A 69 -6.10 0.29 4.29
N LEU A 70 -6.97 1.19 3.85
CA LEU A 70 -7.27 1.36 2.42
C LEU A 70 -5.93 1.36 1.69
N ALA A 71 -5.73 0.35 0.82
CA ALA A 71 -4.53 0.27 0.02
C ALA A 71 -4.48 1.57 -0.80
N ALA A 72 -3.38 2.31 -0.71
CA ALA A 72 -3.13 3.36 -1.67
C ALA A 72 -3.14 2.68 -3.05
N VAL A 73 -4.16 2.97 -3.86
CA VAL A 73 -4.24 2.46 -5.23
C VAL A 73 -2.90 2.76 -5.89
N GLN A 74 -2.28 1.72 -6.45
CA GLN A 74 -0.95 1.83 -7.02
C GLN A 74 -1.05 2.61 -8.33
N HIS A 75 -0.77 3.92 -8.29
CA HIS A 75 -0.70 4.80 -9.47
C HIS A 75 0.59 4.62 -10.28
N THR A 76 1.19 3.43 -10.24
CA THR A 76 2.42 3.12 -10.96
C THR A 76 2.20 1.91 -11.87
N GLY A 77 2.90 1.90 -13.00
CA GLY A 77 2.96 0.75 -13.87
C GLY A 77 3.66 -0.44 -13.20
N ARG A 78 3.73 -1.55 -13.93
CA ARG A 78 4.33 -2.81 -13.45
C ARG A 78 5.71 -2.55 -12.83
N ASP A 79 5.93 -3.13 -11.65
CA ASP A 79 7.15 -2.98 -10.84
C ASP A 79 7.48 -1.53 -10.39
N GLY A 80 6.46 -0.67 -10.29
CA GLY A 80 6.65 0.73 -9.90
C GLY A 80 7.09 1.64 -11.05
N GLY A 81 7.05 1.14 -12.28
CA GLY A 81 7.42 1.88 -13.47
C GLY A 81 6.40 2.95 -13.87
N PRO A 82 6.68 3.73 -14.93
CA PRO A 82 5.71 4.64 -15.51
C PRO A 82 4.44 3.91 -15.98
N ILE A 83 3.30 4.57 -15.91
CA ILE A 83 2.06 4.07 -16.53
C ILE A 83 2.29 3.99 -18.04
N ALA A 84 2.03 2.83 -18.63
CA ALA A 84 2.17 2.64 -20.07
C ALA A 84 1.06 3.42 -20.79
N VAL A 85 1.45 4.34 -21.67
CA VAL A 85 0.54 5.13 -22.51
C VAL A 85 0.75 4.73 -23.97
N ALA A 86 -0.35 4.53 -24.69
CA ALA A 86 -0.34 4.29 -26.13
C ALA A 86 -0.82 5.56 -26.85
N ASP A 87 -0.08 6.01 -27.86
CA ASP A 87 -0.48 7.12 -28.72
C ASP A 87 -1.48 6.64 -29.78
N LEU A 88 -2.71 7.16 -29.73
CA LEU A 88 -3.81 6.80 -30.62
C LEU A 88 -4.05 7.84 -31.73
N SER A 89 -3.27 8.93 -31.78
CA SER A 89 -3.50 10.07 -32.69
C SER A 89 -3.43 9.74 -34.19
N ARG A 90 -2.89 8.56 -34.53
CA ARG A 90 -2.70 8.10 -35.91
C ARG A 90 -3.77 7.12 -36.39
N LEU A 91 -4.73 6.76 -35.54
CA LEU A 91 -5.82 5.86 -35.89
C LEU A 91 -6.95 6.60 -36.60
N SER A 92 -7.64 5.93 -37.52
CA SER A 92 -8.87 6.45 -38.12
C SER A 92 -10.07 6.29 -37.18
N ASN A 93 -11.15 7.03 -37.45
CA ASN A 93 -12.38 6.94 -36.66
C ASN A 93 -12.95 5.51 -36.60
N ASP A 94 -12.87 4.76 -37.70
CA ASP A 94 -13.35 3.37 -37.75
C ASP A 94 -12.51 2.44 -36.86
N GLN A 95 -11.19 2.67 -36.80
CA GLN A 95 -10.29 1.91 -35.94
C GLN A 95 -10.52 2.23 -34.46
N LEU A 96 -10.82 3.48 -34.14
CA LEU A 96 -11.17 3.91 -32.79
C LEU A 96 -12.49 3.27 -32.33
N ALA A 97 -13.52 3.26 -33.18
CA ALA A 97 -14.80 2.62 -32.88
C ALA A 97 -14.64 1.12 -32.62
N THR A 98 -13.73 0.46 -33.34
CA THR A 98 -13.42 -0.96 -33.12
C THR A 98 -12.78 -1.20 -31.76
N LEU A 99 -11.86 -0.33 -31.33
CA LEU A 99 -11.24 -0.42 -30.00
C LEU A 99 -12.24 -0.17 -28.88
N GLU A 100 -13.13 0.80 -29.05
CA GLU A 100 -14.21 1.11 -28.10
C GLU A 100 -15.15 -0.09 -27.91
N ALA A 101 -15.53 -0.77 -28.99
CA ALA A 101 -16.38 -1.95 -28.90
C ALA A 101 -15.72 -3.12 -28.13
N VAL A 102 -14.40 -3.26 -28.22
CA VAL A 102 -13.63 -4.34 -27.56
C VAL A 102 -13.32 -4.01 -26.10
N PHE A 103 -12.90 -2.77 -25.82
CA PHE A 103 -12.38 -2.36 -24.52
C PHE A 103 -13.37 -1.54 -23.68
N GLY A 104 -14.44 -1.01 -24.26
CA GLY A 104 -15.47 -0.25 -23.57
C GLY A 104 -16.05 -0.95 -22.33
N PRO A 105 -16.39 -2.25 -22.39
CA PRO A 105 -16.85 -2.98 -21.20
C PRO A 105 -15.79 -3.18 -20.10
N LEU A 106 -14.51 -3.01 -20.42
CA LEU A 106 -13.38 -3.17 -19.50
C LEU A 106 -12.92 -1.84 -18.89
N ALA A 107 -13.10 -0.75 -19.61
CA ALA A 107 -12.95 0.61 -19.10
C ALA A 107 -14.18 0.92 -18.22
N GLY A 108 -14.20 0.38 -17.00
CA GLY A 108 -15.29 0.56 -16.05
C GLY A 108 -15.69 2.04 -15.94
N SER A 109 -16.98 2.29 -15.70
CA SER A 109 -17.57 3.61 -15.47
C SER A 109 -16.70 4.41 -14.50
N GLY A 110 -15.83 5.25 -15.03
CA GLY A 110 -15.23 6.33 -14.27
C GLY A 110 -16.39 7.24 -13.92
N ASP A 111 -16.63 7.44 -12.62
CA ASP A 111 -17.36 8.62 -12.20
C ASP A 111 -16.53 9.81 -12.69
N ASP A 112 -16.94 10.38 -13.82
CA ASP A 112 -16.34 11.57 -14.38
C ASP A 112 -16.54 12.69 -13.35
N ASP A 113 -15.49 12.99 -12.58
CA ASP A 113 -15.43 14.13 -11.68
C ASP A 113 -15.47 15.41 -12.53
N GLU A 114 -16.69 15.83 -12.82
CA GLU A 114 -17.00 16.96 -13.67
C GLU A 114 -16.62 18.27 -12.99
N GLY A 115 -15.46 18.80 -13.39
CA GLY A 115 -15.22 20.24 -13.52
C GLY A 115 -14.48 20.94 -12.39
N ASP A 116 -13.18 21.16 -12.58
CA ASP A 116 -12.51 22.36 -12.05
C ASP A 116 -11.98 23.22 -13.22
N PRO A 117 -12.72 24.26 -13.65
CA PRO A 117 -12.24 25.22 -14.64
C PRO A 117 -11.71 26.48 -13.95
N GLY A 118 -10.38 26.67 -13.98
CA GLY A 118 -9.75 27.98 -13.75
C GLY A 118 -8.24 27.82 -13.55
N GLY A 119 -7.35 28.09 -14.52
CA GLY A 119 -7.32 29.25 -15.40
C GLY A 119 -6.26 30.23 -14.85
N GLU A 120 -5.01 30.02 -15.24
CA GLU A 120 -3.87 30.88 -14.91
C GLU A 120 -4.08 32.32 -15.41
N GLY A 121 -3.76 33.31 -14.57
CA GLY A 121 -3.62 34.72 -14.97
C GLY A 121 -2.30 35.28 -14.45
N PRO A 122 -1.52 36.02 -15.27
CA PRO A 122 -0.22 36.54 -14.87
C PRO A 122 -0.38 37.79 -14.00
N THR A 123 0.28 37.85 -12.84
CA THR A 123 0.43 39.11 -12.09
C THR A 123 1.77 39.73 -12.43
N ALA A 124 1.74 40.73 -13.31
CA ALA A 124 2.75 41.78 -13.37
C ALA A 124 2.56 42.72 -12.16
N GLY A 125 3.67 43.10 -11.54
CA GLY A 125 3.75 44.07 -10.45
C GLY A 125 5.18 44.24 -9.99
#